data_AF-A0A970T8E2-F1
#
_entry.id   AF-A0A970T8E2-F1
#
_cell.length_a   1.000
_cell.length_b   1.000
_cell.length_c   1.000
_cell.angle_alpha   90.00
_cell.angle_beta   90.00
_cell.angle_gamma   90.00
#
_symmetry.space_group_name_H-M   'P 1'
#
loop_
_entity.id
_entity.type
_entity.pdbx_description
1 polymer ?
#
loop_
_entity_poly.entity_id
_entity_poly.type
_entity_poly.pdbx_seq_one_letter_code
_entity_poly.pdbx_strand_id
1 'polypeptide(L)'
;MSTLFLIFIVISAVALLLLMVLKLKISAFISLLITAIYVGIIAGMPLKGVVLAIQEGMAGTLGFVATVVGLGAIFGQMLESSGGAESMAHYLVKKFGKDRASWAMVITDFIDAIPVFLDVGFIILVPIIYALSRDTKRSLLYYA
;
A
#
# COMPACT_ATOMS: atom_id res chain seq x y z
N MET A 1 -2.95 30.27 -18.61
CA MET A 1 -4.26 29.60 -18.41
C MET A 1 -5.07 30.41 -17.41
N SER A 2 -6.35 30.69 -17.68
CA SER A 2 -7.21 31.39 -16.72
C SER A 2 -7.44 30.51 -15.48
N THR A 3 -7.51 31.08 -14.28
CA THR A 3 -7.81 30.35 -13.04
C THR A 3 -9.11 29.56 -13.14
N LEU A 4 -10.13 30.13 -13.79
CA LEU A 4 -11.41 29.46 -14.05
C LEU A 4 -11.23 28.18 -14.88
N PHE A 5 -10.30 28.20 -15.84
CA PHE A 5 -10.02 27.05 -16.69
C PHE A 5 -9.32 25.93 -15.90
N LEU A 6 -8.39 26.26 -15.01
CA LEU A 6 -7.75 25.27 -14.13
C LEU A 6 -8.75 24.61 -13.17
N ILE A 7 -9.64 25.42 -12.58
CA ILE A 7 -10.71 24.91 -11.72
C ILE A 7 -11.63 23.95 -12.50
N PHE A 8 -11.99 24.33 -13.73
CA PHE A 8 -12.81 23.47 -14.59
C PHE A 8 -12.11 22.14 -14.91
N ILE A 9 -10.81 22.17 -15.25
CA ILE A 9 -10.03 20.95 -15.49
C ILE A 9 -10.09 20.03 -14.27
N VAL A 10 -9.81 20.55 -13.07
CA VAL A 10 -9.79 19.76 -11.84
C VAL A 10 -11.15 19.13 -11.56
N ILE A 11 -12.23 19.92 -11.63
CA ILE A 11 -13.59 19.41 -11.41
C ILE A 11 -13.92 18.31 -12.44
N SER A 12 -13.61 18.54 -13.71
CA SER A 12 -13.87 17.56 -14.78
C SER A 12 -13.06 16.28 -14.60
N ALA A 13 -11.81 16.38 -14.12
CA ALA A 13 -10.93 15.24 -13.86
C ALA A 13 -11.44 14.38 -12.71
N VAL A 14 -11.84 15.01 -11.59
CA VAL A 14 -12.44 14.30 -10.45
C VAL A 14 -13.75 13.62 -10.86
N ALA A 15 -14.61 14.32 -11.60
CA ALA A 15 -15.85 13.76 -12.09
C ALA A 15 -15.62 12.56 -13.02
N LEU A 16 -14.65 12.66 -13.94
CA LEU A 16 -14.28 11.57 -14.85
C LEU A 16 -13.76 10.35 -14.08
N LEU A 17 -12.83 10.56 -13.14
CA LEU A 17 -12.27 9.50 -12.30
C LEU A 17 -13.37 8.79 -11.52
N LEU A 18 -14.20 9.54 -10.79
CA LEU A 18 -15.29 8.97 -10.00
C LEU A 18 -16.30 8.23 -10.87
N LEU A 19 -16.61 8.75 -12.06
CA LEU A 19 -17.50 8.06 -13.01
C LEU A 19 -16.89 6.74 -13.47
N MET A 20 -15.59 6.69 -13.78
CA MET A 20 -14.91 5.46 -14.18
C MET A 20 -14.91 4.41 -13.07
N VAL A 21 -14.64 4.80 -11.83
CA VAL A 21 -14.55 3.88 -10.70
C VAL A 21 -15.94 3.43 -10.22
N LEU A 22 -16.89 4.37 -10.06
CA LEU A 22 -18.19 4.07 -9.44
C LEU A 22 -19.21 3.53 -10.44
N LYS A 23 -19.30 4.13 -11.63
CA LYS A 23 -20.33 3.79 -12.62
C LYS A 23 -19.85 2.74 -13.61
N LEU A 24 -18.64 2.92 -14.17
CA LEU A 24 -18.07 1.97 -15.13
C LEU A 24 -17.33 0.80 -14.46
N LYS A 25 -17.07 0.89 -13.15
CA LYS A 25 -16.41 -0.15 -12.35
C LYS A 25 -15.04 -0.57 -12.92
N ILE A 26 -14.33 0.38 -13.52
CA ILE A 26 -12.96 0.19 -14.01
C ILE A 26 -12.01 0.20 -12.82
N SER A 27 -10.91 -0.55 -12.88
CA SER A 27 -9.90 -0.54 -11.82
C SER A 27 -9.38 0.88 -11.55
N ALA A 28 -9.13 1.19 -10.28
CA ALA A 28 -8.69 2.54 -9.87
C ALA A 28 -7.40 2.95 -10.59
N PHE A 29 -6.47 2.02 -10.78
CA PHE A 29 -5.21 2.25 -11.49
C PHE A 29 -5.44 2.68 -12.95
N ILE A 30 -6.26 1.95 -13.70
CA ILE A 30 -6.55 2.28 -15.11
C ILE A 30 -7.31 3.61 -15.19
N SER A 31 -8.26 3.84 -14.28
CA SER A 31 -9.04 5.08 -14.22
C SER A 31 -8.15 6.30 -13.96
N LEU A 32 -7.20 6.18 -13.04
CA LEU A 32 -6.20 7.22 -12.75
C LEU A 32 -5.31 7.50 -13.95
N LEU A 33 -4.83 6.46 -14.64
CA LEU A 33 -4.00 6.60 -15.83
C LEU A 33 -4.73 7.36 -16.94
N ILE A 34 -5.97 6.98 -17.24
CA ILE A 34 -6.77 7.64 -18.28
C ILE A 34 -7.07 9.09 -17.88
N THR A 35 -7.41 9.32 -16.62
CA THR A 35 -7.67 10.68 -16.10
C THR A 35 -6.41 11.56 -16.18
N ALA A 36 -5.22 11.02 -15.86
CA ALA A 36 -3.97 11.75 -15.97
C ALA A 36 -3.63 12.13 -17.42
N ILE A 37 -3.87 11.22 -18.37
CA ILE A 37 -3.71 11.49 -19.80
C ILE A 37 -4.68 12.59 -20.25
N TYR A 38 -5.95 12.47 -19.85
CA TYR A 38 -7.00 13.46 -20.14
C TYR A 38 -6.62 14.86 -19.63
N VAL A 39 -6.18 14.96 -18.37
CA VAL A 39 -5.73 16.23 -17.77
C VAL A 39 -4.53 16.80 -18.51
N GLY A 40 -3.52 15.97 -18.81
CA GLY A 40 -2.31 16.41 -19.51
C GLY A 40 -2.61 17.00 -20.89
N ILE A 41 -3.51 16.36 -21.64
CA ILE A 41 -3.93 16.84 -22.97
C ILE A 41 -4.69 18.16 -22.87
N ILE A 42 -5.66 18.28 -21.95
CA ILE A 42 -6.49 19.50 -21.82
C ILE A 42 -5.69 20.68 -21.24
N ALA A 43 -4.72 20.39 -20.37
CA ALA A 43 -3.79 21.39 -19.86
C ALA A 43 -2.83 21.91 -20.94
N GLY A 44 -2.80 21.31 -22.13
CA GLY A 44 -1.95 21.72 -23.25
C GLY A 44 -0.52 21.21 -23.16
N MET A 45 -0.25 20.16 -22.37
CA MET A 45 1.07 19.56 -22.30
C MET A 45 1.38 18.81 -23.61
N PRO A 46 2.63 18.86 -24.10
CA PRO A 46 3.07 17.97 -25.17
C PRO A 46 2.87 16.51 -24.76
N LEU A 47 2.42 15.64 -25.68
CA LEU A 47 2.17 14.21 -25.39
C LEU A 47 3.36 13.52 -24.72
N LYS A 48 4.59 13.83 -25.16
CA LYS A 48 5.81 13.34 -24.53
C LYS A 48 5.95 13.79 -23.07
N GLY A 49 5.58 15.03 -22.77
CA GLY A 49 5.58 15.56 -21.40
C GLY A 49 4.53 14.90 -20.51
N VAL A 50 3.36 14.54 -21.05
CA VAL A 50 2.34 13.79 -20.32
C VAL A 50 2.85 12.41 -19.92
N VAL A 51 3.46 11.68 -20.86
CA VAL A 51 4.04 10.36 -20.59
C VAL A 51 5.15 10.45 -19.54
N LEU A 52 6.04 11.44 -19.65
CA LEU A 52 7.11 11.67 -18.67
C LEU A 52 6.55 11.99 -17.28
N ALA A 53 5.55 12.87 -17.16
CA ALA A 53 4.93 13.20 -15.88
C ALA A 53 4.28 11.99 -15.20
N ILE A 54 3.61 11.13 -15.99
CA ILE A 54 3.06 9.86 -15.50
C ILE A 54 4.17 8.93 -15.03
N GLN A 55 5.24 8.80 -15.83
CA GLN A 55 6.40 7.96 -15.48
C GLN A 55 7.09 8.46 -14.21
N GLU A 56 7.32 9.76 -14.07
CA GLU A 56 7.96 10.34 -12.88
C GLU A 56 7.11 10.17 -11.63
N GLY A 57 5.79 10.44 -11.72
CA GLY A 57 4.87 10.23 -10.60
C GLY A 57 4.85 8.77 -10.16
N MET A 58 4.74 7.85 -11.11
CA MET A 58 4.75 6.41 -10.84
C MET A 58 6.11 5.93 -10.32
N ALA A 59 7.22 6.36 -10.92
CA ALA A 59 8.57 6.00 -10.52
C ALA A 59 8.91 6.52 -9.12
N GLY A 60 8.42 7.70 -8.74
CA GLY A 60 8.56 8.22 -7.37
C GLY A 60 7.88 7.33 -6.35
N THR A 61 6.62 6.95 -6.60
CA THR A 61 5.88 6.05 -5.71
C THR A 61 6.51 4.65 -5.68
N LEU A 62 6.82 4.07 -6.84
CA LEU A 62 7.46 2.76 -6.92
C LEU A 62 8.86 2.77 -6.31
N GLY A 63 9.62 3.85 -6.43
CA GLY A 63 10.95 3.97 -5.84
C GLY A 63 10.90 3.99 -4.32
N PHE A 64 9.98 4.78 -3.74
CA PHE A 64 9.73 4.78 -2.30
C PHE A 64 9.30 3.40 -1.81
N VAL A 65 8.26 2.83 -2.43
CA VAL A 65 7.73 1.52 -2.05
C VAL A 65 8.79 0.45 -2.23
N ALA A 66 9.51 0.38 -3.36
CA ALA A 66 10.53 -0.64 -3.60
C ALA A 66 11.75 -0.50 -2.68
N THR A 67 12.10 0.71 -2.24
CA THR A 67 13.22 0.93 -1.33
C THR A 67 12.87 0.53 0.09
N VAL A 68 11.75 1.03 0.62
CA VAL A 68 11.23 0.61 1.92
C VAL A 68 11.05 -0.92 1.88
N VAL A 69 10.39 -1.40 0.82
CA VAL A 69 10.32 -2.72 0.13
C VAL A 69 11.47 -3.71 0.27
N GLY A 70 12.61 -3.30 -0.27
CA GLY A 70 13.81 -4.11 -0.29
C GLY A 70 14.46 -4.12 1.08
N LEU A 71 14.57 -2.95 1.70
CA LEU A 71 15.29 -2.80 2.97
C LEU A 71 14.60 -3.53 4.12
N GLY A 72 13.28 -3.43 4.23
CA GLY A 72 12.51 -4.16 5.23
C GLY A 72 12.63 -5.68 5.08
N ALA A 73 12.74 -6.18 3.84
CA ALA A 73 12.82 -7.62 3.56
C ALA A 73 14.21 -8.14 3.93
N ILE A 74 15.24 -7.39 3.56
CA ILE A 74 16.62 -7.69 3.95
C ILE A 74 16.75 -7.66 5.48
N PHE A 75 16.23 -6.62 6.14
CA PHE A 75 16.28 -6.49 7.59
C PHE A 75 15.50 -7.62 8.29
N GLY A 76 14.28 -7.94 7.83
CA GLY A 76 13.49 -9.05 8.34
C GLY A 76 14.23 -10.38 8.23
N GLN A 77 14.83 -10.66 7.06
CA GLN A 77 15.60 -11.88 6.87
C GLN A 77 16.86 -11.92 7.75
N MET A 78 17.54 -10.79 7.95
CA MET A 78 18.67 -10.68 8.87
C MET A 78 18.25 -10.90 10.32
N LEU A 79 17.09 -10.39 10.73
CA LEU A 79 16.55 -10.55 12.07
C LEU A 79 16.17 -12.01 12.35
N GLU A 80 15.54 -12.67 11.37
CA GLU A 80 15.19 -14.09 11.43
C GLU A 80 16.45 -14.98 11.47
N SER A 81 17.39 -14.76 10.54
CA SER A 81 18.60 -15.59 10.43
C SER A 81 19.61 -15.38 11.57
N SER A 82 19.61 -14.21 12.21
CA SER A 82 20.45 -13.95 13.39
C SER A 82 19.85 -14.46 14.70
N GLY A 83 18.59 -14.92 14.70
CA GLY A 83 17.85 -15.23 15.93
C GLY A 83 17.53 -13.98 16.77
N GLY A 84 17.63 -12.78 16.17
CA GLY A 84 17.38 -11.52 16.86
C GLY A 84 15.92 -11.38 17.33
N ALA A 85 14.97 -11.86 16.53
CA ALA A 85 13.55 -11.94 16.90
C ALA A 85 13.34 -12.85 18.12
N GLU A 86 13.98 -14.03 18.11
CA GLU A 86 13.89 -15.01 19.20
C GLU A 86 14.53 -14.48 20.50
N SER A 87 15.65 -13.76 20.38
CA SER A 87 16.31 -13.06 21.48
C SER A 87 15.44 -11.94 22.08
N MET A 88 14.76 -11.14 21.24
CA MET A 88 13.80 -10.13 21.71
C MET A 88 12.61 -10.77 22.43
N ALA A 89 12.03 -11.83 21.87
CA ALA A 89 10.94 -12.57 22.50
C ALA A 89 11.35 -13.08 23.89
N HIS A 90 12.52 -13.71 24.00
CA HIS A 90 13.05 -14.20 25.27
C HIS A 90 13.28 -13.09 26.29
N TYR A 91 13.84 -11.94 25.86
CA TYR A 91 14.03 -10.79 26.72
C TYR A 91 12.70 -10.24 27.25
N LEU A 92 11.71 -10.10 26.37
CA LEU A 92 10.39 -9.59 26.73
C LEU A 92 9.63 -10.56 27.65
N VAL A 93 9.65 -11.86 27.39
CA VAL A 93 9.07 -12.87 28.28
C VAL A 93 9.74 -12.86 29.66
N LYS A 94 11.08 -12.70 29.71
CA LYS A 94 11.81 -12.58 30.98
C LYS A 94 11.41 -11.32 31.76
N LYS A 95 11.10 -10.23 31.06
CA LYS A 95 10.70 -8.95 31.68
C LYS A 95 9.25 -8.92 32.13
N PHE A 96 8.32 -9.47 31.33
CA PHE A 96 6.88 -9.47 31.62
C PHE A 96 6.44 -10.65 32.50
N GLY A 97 7.26 -11.70 32.60
CA GLY A 97 6.96 -12.92 33.36
C GLY A 97 6.23 -13.97 32.51
N LYS A 98 6.41 -15.25 32.86
CA LYS A 98 5.86 -16.39 32.10
C LYS A 98 4.33 -16.36 31.99
N ASP A 99 3.64 -15.85 33.00
CA ASP A 99 2.17 -15.73 33.01
C ASP A 99 1.65 -14.74 31.96
N ARG A 100 2.51 -13.87 31.42
CA ARG A 100 2.19 -12.89 30.37
C ARG A 100 2.95 -13.16 29.07
N ALA A 101 3.44 -14.38 28.87
CA ALA A 101 4.21 -14.73 27.68
C ALA A 101 3.46 -14.45 26.38
N SER A 102 2.14 -14.70 26.31
CA SER A 102 1.33 -14.34 25.14
C SER A 102 1.35 -12.84 24.83
N TRP A 103 1.30 -11.97 25.84
CA TRP A 103 1.39 -10.52 25.64
C TRP A 103 2.80 -10.08 25.21
N ALA A 104 3.84 -10.72 25.75
CA ALA A 104 5.21 -10.46 25.33
C ALA A 104 5.45 -10.86 23.86
N MET A 105 4.87 -11.99 23.42
CA MET A 105 4.91 -12.43 22.01
C MET A 105 4.21 -11.42 21.10
N VAL A 106 2.99 -10.98 21.44
CA VAL A 106 2.26 -9.98 20.64
C VAL A 106 3.05 -8.67 20.49
N ILE A 107 3.71 -8.21 21.56
CA ILE A 107 4.54 -7.00 21.50
C ILE A 107 5.79 -7.24 20.63
N THR A 108 6.38 -8.42 20.70
CA THR A 108 7.55 -8.77 19.87
C THR A 108 7.14 -8.79 18.39
N ASP A 109 6.06 -9.49 18.06
CA ASP A 109 5.51 -9.54 16.70
C ASP A 109 5.12 -8.15 16.19
N PHE A 110 4.59 -7.29 17.06
CA PHE A 110 4.28 -5.90 16.70
C PHE A 110 5.52 -5.08 16.37
N ILE A 111 6.60 -5.23 17.15
CA ILE A 111 7.87 -4.52 16.93
C ILE A 111 8.53 -5.03 15.65
N ASP A 112 8.47 -6.33 15.38
CA ASP A 112 9.07 -6.96 14.19
C ASP A 112 8.24 -6.67 12.92
N ALA A 113 6.91 -6.57 13.01
CA ALA A 113 6.04 -6.30 11.87
C ALA A 113 6.19 -4.88 11.30
N ILE A 114 6.54 -3.89 12.13
CA ILE A 114 6.73 -2.49 11.70
C ILE A 114 7.82 -2.37 10.60
N PRO A 115 9.05 -2.91 10.78
CA PRO A 115 10.07 -2.88 9.75
C PRO A 115 9.87 -3.92 8.62
N VAL A 116 9.16 -5.03 8.86
CA VAL A 116 9.10 -6.20 7.95
C VAL A 116 7.97 -6.14 6.90
N PHE A 117 7.42 -4.96 6.61
CA PHE A 117 6.26 -4.75 5.72
C PHE A 117 4.89 -5.05 6.31
N LEU A 118 4.52 -4.29 7.33
CA LEU A 118 3.10 -4.16 7.59
C LEU A 118 2.34 -3.75 6.32
N ASP A 119 2.82 -2.74 5.58
CA ASP A 119 2.09 -2.19 4.43
C ASP A 119 2.01 -3.15 3.22
N VAL A 120 3.12 -3.78 2.83
CA VAL A 120 3.11 -4.72 1.68
C VAL A 120 2.54 -6.08 2.07
N GLY A 121 2.79 -6.58 3.28
CA GLY A 121 2.12 -7.75 3.81
C GLY A 121 0.60 -7.56 3.76
N PHE A 122 0.11 -6.41 4.19
CA PHE A 122 -1.32 -6.08 4.14
C PHE A 122 -1.87 -6.03 2.72
N ILE A 123 -1.18 -5.38 1.76
CA ILE A 123 -1.61 -5.32 0.35
C ILE A 123 -1.73 -6.72 -0.26
N ILE A 124 -0.85 -7.66 0.10
CA ILE A 124 -0.88 -9.05 -0.38
C ILE A 124 -1.95 -9.87 0.35
N LEU A 125 -2.09 -9.69 1.66
CA LEU A 125 -2.99 -10.47 2.51
C LEU A 125 -4.46 -10.13 2.25
N VAL A 126 -4.79 -8.86 2.02
CA VAL A 126 -6.16 -8.37 1.78
C VAL A 126 -6.89 -9.14 0.67
N PRO A 127 -6.37 -9.26 -0.57
CA PRO A 127 -7.04 -10.03 -1.62
C PRO A 127 -7.15 -11.52 -1.29
N ILE A 128 -6.17 -12.09 -0.58
CA ILE A 128 -6.21 -13.50 -0.12
C ILE A 128 -7.34 -13.69 0.89
N ILE A 129 -7.48 -12.79 1.86
CA ILE A 129 -8.57 -12.80 2.85
C ILE A 129 -9.94 -12.65 2.16
N TYR A 130 -10.06 -11.75 1.18
CA TYR A 130 -11.29 -11.61 0.40
C TYR A 130 -11.62 -12.88 -0.38
N ALA A 131 -10.62 -13.54 -0.98
CA ALA A 131 -10.81 -14.81 -1.69
C ALA A 131 -11.25 -15.92 -0.72
N LEU A 132 -10.56 -16.09 0.41
CA LEU A 132 -10.89 -17.07 1.45
C LEU A 132 -12.27 -16.84 2.05
N SER A 133 -12.64 -15.59 2.36
CA SER A 133 -13.96 -15.24 2.86
C SER A 133 -15.06 -15.60 1.86
N ARG A 134 -14.81 -15.37 0.56
CA ARG A 134 -15.75 -15.74 -0.50
C ARG A 134 -15.92 -17.25 -0.64
N ASP A 135 -14.83 -18.00 -0.56
CA ASP A 135 -14.84 -19.46 -0.72
C ASP A 135 -15.41 -20.18 0.51
N THR A 136 -15.08 -19.72 1.71
CA THR A 136 -15.54 -20.31 2.98
C THR A 136 -16.90 -19.79 3.44
N LYS A 137 -17.41 -18.72 2.82
CA LYS A 137 -18.62 -17.97 3.23
C LYS A 137 -18.56 -17.47 4.68
N ARG A 138 -17.37 -17.34 5.26
CA ARG A 138 -17.17 -16.79 6.60
C ARG A 138 -16.94 -15.28 6.51
N SER A 139 -17.39 -14.57 7.54
CA SER A 139 -17.20 -13.11 7.65
C SER A 139 -15.72 -12.74 7.64
N LEU A 140 -15.37 -11.61 7.02
CA LEU A 140 -13.99 -11.08 7.02
C LEU A 140 -13.45 -10.90 8.44
N LEU A 141 -14.32 -10.57 9.40
CA LEU A 141 -14.00 -10.43 10.82
C LEU A 141 -13.50 -11.73 11.48
N TYR A 142 -13.70 -12.89 10.85
CA TYR A 142 -13.16 -14.14 11.34
C TYR A 142 -11.65 -14.30 11.04
N TYR A 143 -11.15 -13.56 10.05
CA TYR A 143 -9.76 -13.62 9.56
C TYR A 143 -8.97 -12.34 9.86
N ALA A 144 -9.56 -11.40 10.60
CA ALA A 144 -8.96 -10.14 11.05
C ALA A 144 -8.54 -10.28 12.52
#